data_AF-A0A075JL41-F1
#
_entry.id   AF-A0A075JL41-F1
#
_cell.length_a   1.000
_cell.length_b   1.000
_cell.length_c   1.000
_cell.angle_alpha   90.00
_cell.angle_beta   90.00
_cell.angle_gamma   90.00
#
_symmetry.space_group_name_H-M   'P 1'
#
loop_
_entity.id
_entity.type
_entity.pdbx_description
1 polymer ?
#
loop_
_entity_poly.entity_id
_entity_poly.type
_entity_poly.pdbx_seq_one_letter_code
_entity_poly.pdbx_strand_id
1 'polypeptide(L)'
;MIKNSWKITIMTLSIAFLFVLSACGSDEKDSESDDVAEPNEETNYSEEVNYTITGIEPGAGISVTTDKAIEEYDSLKGWTANYSSTAAMASELDKAMKSEEPIVITGWNPHWTFAKYPDMKYLEDPKGIYGGKEVIKTLARNGLKEDMPNAYKLLDQFNWKVEDMEGIMYDAKDNDEEVAVAAERWVEENQDRVDEWKEGVEEVDGKSIELVSTPWDSERASSGVVKIALEQLGYDVTVTPVDVAVVFESIANGDGDATLAAWMPITHKDFYDKYSDQFDDLGANLEGAKIGLVVPSYMDIESIEDLEPAN
;
A
#
# COMPACT_ATOMS: atom_id res chain seq x y z
N MET A 1 39.32 39.08 19.02
CA MET A 1 39.21 40.50 18.59
C MET A 1 38.56 40.46 17.21
N ILE A 2 37.37 40.93 16.90
CA ILE A 2 36.57 42.07 17.37
C ILE A 2 35.07 41.73 17.12
N LYS A 3 34.21 42.14 18.05
CA LYS A 3 32.73 42.09 17.99
C LYS A 3 32.20 43.00 16.88
N ASN A 4 31.12 42.62 16.21
CA ASN A 4 30.24 43.60 15.56
C ASN A 4 28.78 43.33 15.91
N SER A 5 28.17 44.32 16.56
CA SER A 5 26.76 44.45 16.91
C SER A 5 26.19 45.62 16.12
N TRP A 6 25.07 45.44 15.42
CA TRP A 6 24.31 46.59 14.89
C TRP A 6 22.84 46.49 15.32
N LYS A 7 22.43 47.56 15.99
CA LYS A 7 21.12 47.89 16.54
C LYS A 7 20.04 48.10 15.46
N ILE A 8 18.84 47.60 15.72
CA ILE A 8 17.61 47.92 14.99
C ILE A 8 17.06 49.24 15.52
N THR A 9 16.81 50.21 14.63
CA THR A 9 16.17 51.48 14.95
C THR A 9 14.69 51.41 14.56
N ILE A 10 13.82 51.51 15.55
CA ILE A 10 12.37 51.69 15.38
C ILE A 10 12.10 53.16 15.10
N MET A 11 11.32 53.47 14.06
CA MET A 11 10.82 54.81 13.80
C MET A 11 9.32 54.74 13.48
N THR A 12 8.52 54.97 14.52
CA THR A 12 7.10 55.29 14.45
C THR A 12 6.94 56.74 13.99
N LEU A 13 6.12 56.99 12.97
CA LEU A 13 5.66 58.35 12.65
C LEU A 13 4.13 58.35 12.48
N SER A 14 3.46 58.71 13.57
CA SER A 14 2.05 59.14 13.58
C SER A 14 1.98 60.61 13.17
N ILE A 15 1.04 60.99 12.31
CA ILE A 15 0.48 62.34 12.07
C ILE A 15 -0.59 62.15 10.98
N ALA A 16 -1.77 62.78 10.94
CA ALA A 16 -2.69 63.37 11.91
C ALA A 16 -3.97 63.63 11.09
N PHE A 17 -5.10 63.66 11.79
CA PHE A 17 -6.44 64.00 11.33
C PHE A 17 -6.54 65.21 10.38
N LEU A 18 -7.35 65.08 9.32
CA LEU A 18 -8.06 66.19 8.70
C LEU A 18 -9.51 65.78 8.43
N PHE A 19 -10.40 66.24 9.32
CA PHE A 19 -11.84 66.31 9.08
C PHE A 19 -12.12 67.43 8.07
N VAL A 20 -12.82 67.11 7.00
CA VAL A 20 -13.66 68.08 6.28
C VAL A 20 -15.06 67.51 6.20
N LEU A 21 -15.91 67.97 7.12
CA LEU A 21 -17.36 67.90 6.99
C LEU A 21 -17.78 69.02 6.04
N SER A 22 -18.37 68.66 4.90
CA SER A 22 -19.24 69.57 4.16
C SER A 22 -20.52 68.81 3.85
N ALA A 23 -21.61 69.33 4.40
CA ALA A 23 -22.95 68.78 4.30
C ALA A 23 -23.73 69.41 3.13
N CYS A 24 -24.80 68.70 2.76
CA CYS A 24 -25.93 69.06 1.89
C CYS A 24 -25.86 68.61 0.42
N GLY A 25 -26.73 67.64 0.09
CA GLY A 25 -27.10 67.28 -1.27
C GLY A 25 -27.80 65.92 -1.30
N SER A 26 -29.09 65.90 -0.99
CA SER A 26 -29.99 64.76 -1.11
C SER A 26 -29.98 64.13 -2.50
N ASP A 27 -29.77 62.82 -2.57
CA ASP A 27 -30.49 61.92 -3.47
C ASP A 27 -30.27 60.47 -3.00
N GLU A 28 -31.36 59.82 -2.58
CA GLU A 28 -31.44 58.39 -2.31
C GLU A 28 -31.18 57.61 -3.60
N LYS A 29 -30.10 56.83 -3.62
CA LYS A 29 -30.02 55.55 -4.31
C LYS A 29 -29.14 54.63 -3.48
N ASP A 30 -29.79 53.81 -2.66
CA ASP A 30 -29.19 52.58 -2.14
C ASP A 30 -28.81 51.71 -3.35
N SER A 31 -27.51 51.65 -3.64
CA SER A 31 -26.92 50.51 -4.34
C SER A 31 -26.37 49.59 -3.27
N GLU A 32 -27.18 48.61 -2.85
CA GLU A 32 -26.66 47.38 -2.28
C GLU A 32 -25.66 46.80 -3.30
N SER A 33 -24.37 46.87 -2.96
CA SER A 33 -23.39 46.01 -3.58
C SER A 33 -23.65 44.62 -3.05
N ASP A 34 -24.39 43.82 -3.83
CA ASP A 34 -24.34 42.38 -3.72
C ASP A 34 -22.91 41.94 -4.03
N ASP A 35 -22.05 41.90 -3.01
CA ASP A 35 -20.87 41.04 -3.02
C ASP A 35 -21.39 39.60 -3.03
N VAL A 36 -21.79 39.14 -4.23
CA VAL A 36 -21.94 37.73 -4.51
C VAL A 36 -20.55 37.14 -4.31
N ALA A 37 -20.35 36.44 -3.20
CA ALA A 37 -19.20 35.58 -3.03
C ALA A 37 -19.09 34.73 -4.30
N GLU A 38 -17.95 34.82 -5.00
CA GLU A 38 -17.69 33.90 -6.09
C GLU A 38 -17.86 32.48 -5.52
N PRO A 39 -18.62 31.59 -6.21
CA PRO A 39 -18.70 30.21 -5.78
C PRO A 39 -17.27 29.70 -5.68
N ASN A 40 -16.92 29.07 -4.54
CA ASN A 40 -15.71 28.28 -4.43
C ASN A 40 -15.69 27.37 -5.67
N GLU A 41 -14.77 27.60 -6.60
CA GLU A 41 -14.53 26.64 -7.69
C GLU A 41 -14.16 25.34 -7.01
N GLU A 42 -15.05 24.35 -7.10
CA GLU A 42 -14.83 23.02 -6.57
C GLU A 42 -13.58 22.48 -7.29
N THR A 43 -12.53 22.16 -6.53
CA THR A 43 -11.25 21.73 -7.11
C THR A 43 -11.46 20.48 -7.95
N ASN A 44 -11.21 20.58 -9.26
CA ASN A 44 -11.27 19.42 -10.14
C ASN A 44 -10.01 18.57 -10.00
N TYR A 45 -9.98 17.69 -9.01
CA TYR A 45 -8.85 16.82 -8.75
C TYR A 45 -8.50 15.92 -9.95
N SER A 46 -9.48 15.56 -10.78
CA SER A 46 -9.28 14.73 -11.97
C SER A 46 -8.40 15.42 -13.01
N GLU A 47 -8.64 16.71 -13.25
CA GLU A 47 -7.78 17.54 -14.10
C GLU A 47 -6.41 17.75 -13.47
N GLU A 48 -6.32 18.01 -12.16
CA GLU A 48 -5.05 18.24 -11.46
C GLU A 48 -4.12 17.03 -11.49
N VAL A 49 -4.66 15.80 -11.38
CA VAL A 49 -3.89 14.56 -11.55
C VAL A 49 -3.76 14.13 -13.01
N ASN A 50 -4.19 14.95 -13.97
CA ASN A 50 -4.16 14.66 -15.41
C ASN A 50 -4.81 13.32 -15.76
N TYR A 51 -5.93 12.98 -15.12
CA TYR A 51 -6.67 11.74 -15.34
C TYR A 51 -5.79 10.49 -15.26
N THR A 52 -4.82 10.52 -14.34
CA THR A 52 -3.79 9.49 -14.20
C THR A 52 -3.84 8.85 -12.82
N ILE A 53 -3.84 7.52 -12.78
CA ILE A 53 -3.61 6.74 -11.57
C ILE A 53 -2.14 6.29 -11.57
N THR A 54 -1.38 6.62 -10.53
CA THR A 54 -0.01 6.12 -10.37
C THR A 54 -0.08 4.69 -9.83
N GLY A 55 0.36 3.73 -10.65
CA GLY A 55 0.31 2.30 -10.36
C GLY A 55 1.68 1.66 -10.16
N ILE A 56 1.66 0.39 -9.77
CA ILE A 56 2.85 -0.45 -9.59
C ILE A 56 3.16 -1.27 -10.84
N GLU A 57 3.86 -2.40 -10.70
CA GLU A 57 4.25 -3.25 -11.82
C GLU A 57 3.04 -3.70 -12.68
N PRO A 58 3.16 -3.70 -14.02
CA PRO A 58 2.16 -4.33 -14.88
C PRO A 58 1.96 -5.80 -14.53
N GLY A 59 0.71 -6.27 -14.51
CA GLY A 59 0.38 -7.66 -14.21
C GLY A 59 0.32 -8.01 -12.71
N ALA A 60 0.67 -7.09 -11.82
CA ALA A 60 0.30 -7.22 -10.40
C ALA A 60 -1.24 -7.27 -10.27
N GLY A 61 -1.76 -8.01 -9.29
CA GLY A 61 -3.20 -8.21 -9.14
C GLY A 61 -3.98 -6.90 -8.98
N ILE A 62 -3.45 -5.94 -8.22
CA ILE A 62 -4.04 -4.59 -8.09
C ILE A 62 -3.99 -3.79 -9.39
N SER A 63 -2.95 -3.95 -10.22
CA SER A 63 -2.86 -3.33 -11.54
C SER A 63 -3.97 -3.86 -12.45
N VAL A 64 -4.12 -5.18 -12.54
CA VAL A 64 -5.21 -5.83 -13.31
C VAL A 64 -6.59 -5.41 -12.80
N THR A 65 -6.75 -5.29 -11.48
CA THR A 65 -8.02 -4.86 -10.87
C THR A 65 -8.30 -3.38 -11.14
N THR A 66 -7.26 -2.55 -11.22
CA THR A 66 -7.39 -1.13 -11.56
C THR A 66 -7.74 -0.92 -13.03
N ASP A 67 -7.17 -1.71 -13.95
CA ASP A 67 -7.60 -1.72 -15.35
C ASP A 67 -9.11 -2.02 -15.46
N LYS A 68 -9.61 -3.02 -14.72
CA LYS A 68 -11.05 -3.33 -14.64
C LYS A 68 -11.85 -2.15 -14.06
N ALA A 69 -11.33 -1.46 -13.05
CA ALA A 69 -12.01 -0.29 -12.47
C ALA A 69 -12.14 0.86 -13.50
N ILE A 70 -11.09 1.14 -14.27
CA ILE A 70 -11.11 2.15 -15.35
C ILE A 70 -12.14 1.78 -16.42
N GLU A 71 -12.28 0.50 -16.76
CA GLU A 71 -13.26 0.03 -17.74
C GLU A 71 -14.71 0.13 -17.23
N GLU A 72 -14.93 -0.13 -15.95
CA GLU A 72 -16.28 -0.26 -15.38
C GLU A 72 -16.83 1.05 -14.83
N TYR A 73 -16.01 1.97 -14.30
CA TYR A 73 -16.46 3.24 -13.74
C TYR A 73 -16.60 4.34 -14.81
N ASP A 74 -17.80 4.91 -14.93
CA ASP A 74 -18.03 6.06 -15.83
C ASP A 74 -17.19 7.28 -15.42
N SER A 75 -16.93 7.47 -14.12
CA SER A 75 -16.07 8.51 -13.56
C SER A 75 -14.60 8.38 -13.99
N LEU A 76 -14.16 7.15 -14.31
CA LEU A 76 -12.80 6.86 -14.77
C LEU A 76 -12.68 6.81 -16.29
N LYS A 77 -13.75 7.12 -17.03
CA LYS A 77 -13.70 7.07 -18.50
C LYS A 77 -12.63 8.01 -19.04
N GLY A 78 -11.73 7.47 -19.85
CA GLY A 78 -10.62 8.22 -20.44
C GLY A 78 -9.42 8.45 -19.51
N TRP A 79 -9.48 7.95 -18.27
CA TRP A 79 -8.32 7.87 -17.39
C TRP A 79 -7.32 6.82 -17.89
N THR A 80 -6.09 6.96 -17.42
CA THR A 80 -5.02 5.98 -17.64
C THR A 80 -4.35 5.61 -16.33
N ALA A 81 -3.86 4.38 -16.23
CA ALA A 81 -2.97 3.97 -15.15
C ALA A 81 -1.52 3.94 -15.65
N ASN A 82 -0.65 4.67 -14.95
CA ASN A 82 0.79 4.67 -15.21
C ASN A 82 1.45 3.59 -14.35
N TYR A 83 1.60 2.41 -14.93
CA TYR A 83 2.28 1.28 -14.30
C TYR A 83 3.80 1.39 -14.43
N SER A 84 4.50 1.29 -13.30
CA SER A 84 5.95 1.37 -13.25
C SER A 84 6.51 0.33 -12.27
N SER A 85 6.81 0.74 -11.05
CA SER A 85 7.23 -0.14 -9.96
C SER A 85 6.71 0.37 -8.62
N THR A 86 6.66 -0.51 -7.64
CA THR A 86 6.31 -0.17 -6.25
C THR A 86 7.18 0.96 -5.70
N ALA A 87 8.48 0.94 -5.99
CA ALA A 87 9.41 1.97 -5.54
C ALA A 87 9.16 3.34 -6.22
N ALA A 88 8.81 3.34 -7.51
CA ALA A 88 8.51 4.56 -8.24
C ALA A 88 7.18 5.19 -7.74
N MET A 89 6.12 4.38 -7.59
CA MET A 89 4.86 4.84 -7.01
C MET A 89 5.06 5.43 -5.62
N ALA A 90 5.81 4.75 -4.74
CA ALA A 90 6.08 5.25 -3.39
C ALA A 90 6.88 6.57 -3.38
N SER A 91 7.75 6.78 -4.37
CA SER A 91 8.48 8.05 -4.53
C SER A 91 7.58 9.19 -5.01
N GLU A 92 6.64 8.91 -5.91
CA GLU A 92 5.65 9.90 -6.36
C GLU A 92 4.70 10.28 -5.22
N LEU A 93 4.22 9.28 -4.46
CA LEU A 93 3.46 9.51 -3.24
C LEU A 93 4.23 10.36 -2.23
N ASP A 94 5.50 10.04 -1.94
CA ASP A 94 6.32 10.82 -1.00
C ASP A 94 6.46 12.28 -1.42
N LYS A 95 6.62 12.53 -2.74
CA LYS A 95 6.65 13.89 -3.28
C LYS A 95 5.31 14.59 -3.10
N ALA A 96 4.21 13.94 -3.49
CA ALA A 96 2.86 14.51 -3.41
C ALA A 96 2.50 14.87 -1.97
N MET A 97 2.71 13.94 -1.02
CA MET A 97 2.45 14.16 0.40
C MET A 97 3.29 15.31 1.00
N LYS A 98 4.54 15.49 0.57
CA LYS A 98 5.41 16.58 1.06
C LYS A 98 5.04 17.95 0.48
N SER A 99 4.44 17.96 -0.71
CA SER A 99 4.08 19.18 -1.43
C SER A 99 2.58 19.49 -1.38
N GLU A 100 1.79 18.67 -0.68
CA GLU A 100 0.33 18.73 -0.66
C GLU A 100 -0.26 18.75 -2.09
N GLU A 101 0.39 18.05 -3.03
CA GLU A 101 -0.09 17.90 -4.41
C GLU A 101 -1.11 16.75 -4.47
N PRO A 102 -2.20 16.87 -5.25
CA PRO A 102 -3.13 15.76 -5.47
C PRO A 102 -2.43 14.57 -6.15
N ILE A 103 -2.84 13.36 -5.76
CA ILE A 103 -2.40 12.12 -6.40
C ILE A 103 -3.45 11.02 -6.17
N VAL A 104 -3.68 10.19 -7.18
CA VAL A 104 -4.44 8.94 -7.05
C VAL A 104 -3.48 7.79 -7.27
N ILE A 105 -3.35 6.89 -6.30
CA ILE A 105 -2.47 5.72 -6.39
C ILE A 105 -3.24 4.41 -6.30
N THR A 106 -2.65 3.34 -6.82
CA THR A 106 -3.02 1.99 -6.40
C THR A 106 -2.41 1.69 -5.04
N GLY A 107 -3.22 1.54 -3.99
CA GLY A 107 -2.77 1.31 -2.62
C GLY A 107 -3.23 -0.05 -2.05
N TRP A 108 -2.45 -0.59 -1.11
CA TRP A 108 -2.76 -1.84 -0.43
C TRP A 108 -2.29 -1.86 1.02
N ASN A 109 -2.99 -2.62 1.87
CA ASN A 109 -2.54 -2.99 3.21
C ASN A 109 -2.36 -4.50 3.28
N PRO A 110 -1.31 -4.99 3.95
CA PRO A 110 -0.24 -4.26 4.65
C PRO A 110 0.77 -3.54 3.72
N HIS A 111 1.15 -2.30 4.04
CA HIS A 111 2.27 -1.60 3.39
C HIS A 111 2.84 -0.46 4.26
N TRP A 112 4.17 -0.24 4.24
CA TRP A 112 4.83 0.76 5.09
C TRP A 112 4.38 2.20 4.84
N THR A 113 3.85 2.51 3.65
CA THR A 113 3.38 3.87 3.32
C THR A 113 2.22 4.30 4.22
N PHE A 114 1.37 3.36 4.69
CA PHE A 114 0.28 3.68 5.61
C PHE A 114 0.76 4.00 7.02
N ALA A 115 1.87 3.39 7.46
CA ALA A 115 2.52 3.74 8.72
C ALA A 115 3.20 5.13 8.63
N LYS A 116 3.81 5.44 7.48
CA LYS A 116 4.49 6.73 7.26
C LYS A 116 3.51 7.89 7.02
N TYR A 117 2.41 7.64 6.32
CA TYR A 117 1.41 8.62 5.92
C TYR A 117 0.03 8.20 6.45
N PRO A 118 -0.27 8.51 7.72
CA PRO A 118 -1.58 8.20 8.30
C PRO A 118 -2.71 9.01 7.66
N ASP A 119 -2.38 10.12 7.00
CA ASP A 119 -3.32 11.03 6.34
C ASP A 119 -3.59 10.62 4.87
N MET A 120 -3.84 9.33 4.65
CA MET A 120 -4.33 8.79 3.39
C MET A 120 -5.67 8.08 3.62
N LYS A 121 -6.50 8.04 2.59
CA LYS A 121 -7.79 7.36 2.60
C LYS A 121 -8.01 6.53 1.34
N TYR A 122 -8.70 5.42 1.48
CA TYR A 122 -9.23 4.69 0.34
C TYR A 122 -10.45 5.41 -0.19
N LEU A 123 -10.55 5.53 -1.51
CA LEU A 123 -11.82 5.88 -2.14
C LEU A 123 -12.81 4.73 -1.97
N GLU A 124 -14.06 5.06 -1.68
CA GLU A 124 -15.17 4.13 -1.71
C GLU A 124 -15.30 3.51 -3.11
N ASP A 125 -15.59 2.21 -3.15
CA ASP A 125 -15.75 1.41 -4.37
C ASP A 125 -17.19 0.86 -4.45
N PRO A 126 -18.18 1.69 -4.85
CA PRO A 126 -19.59 1.29 -4.90
C PRO A 126 -19.90 0.05 -5.76
N LYS A 127 -19.09 -0.19 -6.80
CA LYS A 127 -19.20 -1.35 -7.70
C LYS A 127 -18.48 -2.59 -7.16
N GLY A 128 -17.66 -2.45 -6.12
CA GLY A 128 -16.93 -3.55 -5.49
C GLY A 128 -15.90 -4.20 -6.41
N ILE A 129 -15.27 -3.44 -7.32
CA ILE A 129 -14.25 -3.94 -8.23
C ILE A 129 -13.01 -4.43 -7.48
N TYR A 130 -12.58 -3.70 -6.46
CA TYR A 130 -11.47 -4.06 -5.57
C TYR A 130 -11.89 -5.03 -4.47
N GLY A 131 -13.20 -5.25 -4.31
CA GLY A 131 -13.76 -6.13 -3.28
C GLY A 131 -13.75 -5.50 -1.89
N GLY A 132 -13.67 -6.37 -0.87
CA GLY A 132 -13.67 -5.97 0.53
C GLY A 132 -12.33 -6.23 1.20
N LYS A 133 -12.36 -6.72 2.44
CA LYS A 133 -11.17 -7.27 3.07
C LYS A 133 -10.76 -8.57 2.39
N GLU A 134 -9.48 -8.68 2.12
CA GLU A 134 -8.80 -9.85 1.61
C GLU A 134 -8.04 -10.58 2.73
N VAL A 135 -7.55 -11.76 2.36
CA VAL A 135 -6.58 -12.54 3.11
C VAL A 135 -5.37 -12.80 2.22
N ILE A 136 -4.21 -12.98 2.85
CA ILE A 136 -3.04 -13.55 2.18
C ILE A 136 -2.96 -15.00 2.62
N LYS A 137 -2.80 -15.91 1.66
CA LYS A 137 -2.81 -17.35 1.87
C LYS A 137 -1.44 -17.98 1.71
N THR A 138 -1.26 -19.08 2.41
CA THR A 138 -0.16 -20.02 2.18
C THR A 138 -0.63 -21.11 1.22
N LEU A 139 0.08 -21.29 0.10
CA LEU A 139 -0.14 -22.41 -0.82
C LEU A 139 1.09 -23.31 -0.83
N ALA A 140 0.87 -24.62 -0.85
CA ALA A 140 1.91 -25.63 -0.95
C ALA A 140 1.72 -26.47 -2.22
N ARG A 141 2.80 -26.93 -2.84
CA ARG A 141 2.68 -27.88 -3.96
C ARG A 141 2.02 -29.18 -3.47
N ASN A 142 1.27 -29.83 -4.36
CA ASN A 142 0.73 -31.15 -4.08
C ASN A 142 1.85 -32.13 -3.67
N GLY A 143 1.59 -32.92 -2.63
CA GLY A 143 2.54 -33.91 -2.11
C GLY A 143 3.56 -33.37 -1.11
N LEU A 144 3.60 -32.05 -0.86
CA LEU A 144 4.51 -31.46 0.14
C LEU A 144 4.27 -32.06 1.54
N LYS A 145 3.02 -32.38 1.88
CA LYS A 145 2.66 -32.97 3.17
C LYS A 145 3.33 -34.32 3.40
N GLU A 146 3.40 -35.15 2.37
CA GLU A 146 4.03 -36.46 2.41
C GLU A 146 5.56 -36.34 2.37
N ASP A 147 6.08 -35.43 1.53
CA ASP A 147 7.51 -35.25 1.34
C ASP A 147 8.18 -34.56 2.54
N MET A 148 7.57 -33.50 3.07
CA MET A 148 8.10 -32.61 4.11
C MET A 148 7.03 -32.29 5.16
N PRO A 149 6.55 -33.30 5.93
CA PRO A 149 5.45 -33.10 6.88
C PRO A 149 5.73 -32.04 7.94
N ASN A 150 7.00 -31.89 8.36
CA ASN A 150 7.41 -30.88 9.32
C ASN A 150 7.33 -29.46 8.74
N ALA A 151 7.83 -29.23 7.51
CA ALA A 151 7.72 -27.93 6.86
C ALA A 151 6.27 -27.60 6.51
N TYR A 152 5.53 -28.56 5.96
CA TYR A 152 4.10 -28.41 5.66
C TYR A 152 3.32 -27.96 6.90
N LYS A 153 3.59 -28.60 8.05
CA LYS A 153 2.92 -28.27 9.30
C LYS A 153 3.26 -26.86 9.80
N LEU A 154 4.53 -26.44 9.75
CA LEU A 154 4.90 -25.07 10.11
C LEU A 154 4.20 -24.05 9.19
N LEU A 155 4.18 -24.32 7.87
CA LEU A 155 3.52 -23.48 6.87
C LEU A 155 2.00 -23.37 7.09
N ASP A 156 1.36 -24.46 7.51
CA ASP A 156 -0.07 -24.54 7.88
C ASP A 156 -0.37 -23.80 9.19
N GLN A 157 0.59 -23.76 10.12
CA GLN A 157 0.45 -23.04 11.40
C GLN A 157 0.80 -21.56 11.29
N PHE A 158 1.59 -21.15 10.30
CA PHE A 158 2.04 -19.77 10.13
C PHE A 158 0.86 -18.82 9.94
N ASN A 159 0.74 -17.89 10.87
CA ASN A 159 -0.21 -16.79 10.78
C ASN A 159 0.30 -15.55 11.53
N TRP A 160 -0.04 -14.38 11.01
CA TRP A 160 0.38 -13.11 11.56
C TRP A 160 -0.60 -11.96 11.28
N LYS A 161 -0.38 -10.82 11.94
CA LYS A 161 -1.25 -9.65 11.82
C LYS A 161 -0.68 -8.66 10.81
N VAL A 162 -1.57 -7.81 10.28
CA VAL A 162 -1.22 -6.66 9.43
C VAL A 162 -0.13 -5.81 10.10
N GLU A 163 -0.27 -5.53 11.39
CA GLU A 163 0.66 -4.66 12.12
C GLU A 163 2.07 -5.26 12.26
N ASP A 164 2.17 -6.59 12.31
CA ASP A 164 3.48 -7.26 12.36
C ASP A 164 4.23 -7.06 11.04
N MET A 165 3.55 -7.28 9.91
CA MET A 165 4.15 -7.12 8.59
C MET A 165 4.47 -5.65 8.29
N GLU A 166 3.55 -4.72 8.61
CA GLU A 166 3.79 -3.29 8.46
C GLU A 166 4.95 -2.82 9.33
N GLY A 167 5.06 -3.34 10.55
CA GLY A 167 6.16 -3.06 11.47
C GLY A 167 7.53 -3.44 10.88
N ILE A 168 7.65 -4.65 10.32
CA ILE A 168 8.89 -5.11 9.67
C ILE A 168 9.27 -4.20 8.50
N MET A 169 8.32 -3.91 7.61
CA MET A 169 8.59 -3.08 6.44
C MET A 169 8.96 -1.63 6.84
N TYR A 170 8.30 -1.09 7.86
CA TYR A 170 8.60 0.23 8.39
C TYR A 170 10.00 0.27 9.03
N ASP A 171 10.32 -0.71 9.87
CA ASP A 171 11.63 -0.84 10.53
C ASP A 171 12.77 -0.94 9.51
N ALA A 172 12.60 -1.75 8.46
CA ALA A 172 13.54 -1.81 7.36
C ALA A 172 13.74 -0.44 6.68
N LYS A 173 12.63 0.28 6.46
CA LYS A 173 12.66 1.58 5.79
C LYS A 173 13.30 2.68 6.63
N ASP A 174 13.01 2.71 7.93
CA ASP A 174 13.53 3.73 8.85
C ASP A 174 15.05 3.56 9.08
N ASN A 175 15.53 2.31 9.08
CA ASN A 175 16.95 1.99 9.23
C ASN A 175 17.74 1.95 7.92
N ASP A 176 17.11 2.17 6.75
CA ASP A 176 17.73 2.07 5.42
C ASP A 176 18.39 0.70 5.17
N GLU A 177 17.66 -0.38 5.50
CA GLU A 177 18.13 -1.76 5.40
C GLU A 177 17.20 -2.66 4.56
N GLU A 178 17.66 -3.88 4.28
CA GLU A 178 16.84 -4.87 3.58
C GLU A 178 15.74 -5.42 4.50
N VAL A 179 14.54 -5.66 3.95
CA VAL A 179 13.40 -6.23 4.68
C VAL A 179 13.75 -7.55 5.37
N ALA A 180 14.64 -8.35 4.78
CA ALA A 180 15.11 -9.60 5.38
C ALA A 180 15.85 -9.39 6.72
N VAL A 181 16.57 -8.28 6.87
CA VAL A 181 17.29 -7.94 8.12
C VAL A 181 16.30 -7.53 9.21
N ALA A 182 15.30 -6.72 8.86
CA ALA A 182 14.23 -6.36 9.79
C ALA A 182 13.38 -7.59 10.18
N ALA A 183 13.17 -8.53 9.26
CA ALA A 183 12.47 -9.79 9.55
C ALA A 183 13.23 -10.67 10.55
N GLU A 184 14.57 -10.73 10.46
CA GLU A 184 15.41 -11.42 11.43
C GLU A 184 15.27 -10.83 12.82
N ARG A 185 15.37 -9.50 12.93
CA ARG A 185 15.14 -8.78 14.19
C ARG A 185 13.75 -9.04 14.76
N TRP A 186 12.72 -8.98 13.93
CA TRP A 186 11.35 -9.27 14.38
C TRP A 186 11.23 -10.70 14.90
N VAL A 187 11.84 -11.69 14.25
CA VAL A 187 11.83 -13.09 14.72
C VAL A 187 12.54 -13.21 16.08
N GLU A 188 13.69 -12.56 16.27
CA GLU A 188 14.41 -12.54 17.55
C GLU A 188 13.56 -11.95 18.68
N GLU A 189 12.80 -10.88 18.38
CA GLU A 189 11.96 -10.17 19.34
C GLU A 189 10.61 -10.85 19.60
N ASN A 190 10.15 -11.73 18.70
CA ASN A 190 8.84 -12.38 18.74
C ASN A 190 8.94 -13.91 18.82
N GLN A 191 9.97 -14.46 19.46
CA GLN A 191 10.18 -15.90 19.53
C GLN A 191 9.02 -16.70 20.10
N ASP A 192 8.27 -16.16 21.06
CA ASP A 192 7.08 -16.83 21.59
C ASP A 192 6.07 -17.16 20.48
N ARG A 193 5.91 -16.26 19.50
CA ARG A 193 5.03 -16.46 18.35
C ARG A 193 5.61 -17.43 17.32
N VAL A 194 6.92 -17.37 17.11
CA VAL A 194 7.62 -18.30 16.21
C VAL A 194 7.57 -19.73 16.78
N ASP A 195 7.65 -19.88 18.09
CA ASP A 195 7.52 -21.15 18.79
C ASP A 195 6.12 -21.77 18.65
N GLU A 196 5.05 -20.95 18.61
CA GLU A 196 3.69 -21.42 18.30
C GLU A 196 3.62 -22.12 16.93
N TRP A 197 4.28 -21.57 15.91
CA TRP A 197 4.33 -22.18 14.57
C TRP A 197 5.18 -23.44 14.49
N LYS A 198 6.08 -23.66 15.47
CA LYS A 198 6.93 -24.86 15.56
C LYS A 198 6.29 -25.95 16.43
N GLU A 199 5.11 -25.74 17.02
CA GLU A 199 4.49 -26.69 17.95
C GLU A 199 4.24 -28.07 17.30
N GLY A 200 4.97 -29.07 17.78
CA GLY A 200 4.90 -30.44 17.27
C GLY A 200 5.47 -30.58 15.86
N VAL A 201 6.44 -29.75 15.52
CA VAL A 201 7.32 -29.87 14.34
C VAL A 201 8.68 -30.36 14.84
N GLU A 202 9.24 -31.38 14.19
CA GLU A 202 10.56 -31.91 14.54
C GLU A 202 11.67 -31.24 13.71
N GLU A 203 12.85 -31.08 14.31
CA GLU A 203 14.06 -30.64 13.61
C GLU A 203 14.46 -31.65 12.51
N VAL A 204 15.06 -31.13 11.44
CA VAL A 204 15.56 -31.90 10.30
C VAL A 204 17.05 -31.63 10.07
N ASP A 205 17.72 -32.52 9.33
CA ASP A 205 19.15 -32.39 9.02
C ASP A 205 19.35 -31.94 7.57
N GLY A 206 19.36 -30.62 7.35
CA GLY A 206 19.79 -30.01 6.08
C GLY A 206 18.91 -30.30 4.89
N LYS A 207 17.59 -30.50 5.09
CA LYS A 207 16.65 -30.73 4.00
C LYS A 207 16.35 -29.42 3.28
N SER A 208 16.52 -29.39 1.96
CA SER A 208 16.23 -28.18 1.16
C SER A 208 14.74 -27.96 0.97
N ILE A 209 14.31 -26.71 1.03
CA ILE A 209 12.95 -26.26 0.72
C ILE A 209 13.01 -24.94 -0.07
N GLU A 210 12.19 -24.83 -1.11
CA GLU A 210 12.10 -23.66 -1.98
C GLU A 210 10.78 -22.92 -1.78
N LEU A 211 10.87 -21.70 -1.24
CA LEU A 211 9.76 -20.76 -1.16
C LEU A 211 9.76 -19.88 -2.42
N VAL A 212 8.69 -19.93 -3.20
CA VAL A 212 8.54 -19.08 -4.38
C VAL A 212 7.68 -17.88 -4.01
N SER A 213 8.18 -16.67 -4.27
CA SER A 213 7.55 -15.45 -3.75
C SER A 213 7.65 -14.29 -4.74
N THR A 214 6.75 -13.33 -4.63
CA THR A 214 6.80 -12.10 -5.43
C THR A 214 7.75 -11.09 -4.78
N PRO A 215 8.57 -10.32 -5.52
CA PRO A 215 9.58 -9.43 -4.95
C PRO A 215 8.98 -8.11 -4.41
N TRP A 216 7.88 -8.20 -3.67
CA TRP A 216 7.24 -7.09 -2.95
C TRP A 216 7.70 -7.06 -1.49
N ASP A 217 7.65 -5.90 -0.84
CA ASP A 217 8.16 -5.74 0.53
C ASP A 217 7.36 -6.58 1.55
N SER A 218 6.04 -6.69 1.37
CA SER A 218 5.16 -7.55 2.16
C SER A 218 5.56 -9.02 2.09
N GLU A 219 5.90 -9.48 0.89
CA GLU A 219 6.27 -10.86 0.57
C GLU A 219 7.73 -11.18 0.96
N ARG A 220 8.63 -10.20 0.90
CA ARG A 220 9.96 -10.30 1.50
C ARG A 220 9.85 -10.44 3.02
N ALA A 221 8.91 -9.74 3.65
CA ALA A 221 8.69 -9.85 5.08
C ALA A 221 8.12 -11.24 5.45
N SER A 222 7.06 -11.71 4.79
CA SER A 222 6.48 -13.04 5.07
C SER A 222 7.47 -14.18 4.81
N SER A 223 8.12 -14.17 3.64
CA SER A 223 9.09 -15.22 3.28
C SER A 223 10.35 -15.16 4.14
N GLY A 224 10.79 -13.98 4.56
CA GLY A 224 11.90 -13.80 5.50
C GLY A 224 11.62 -14.40 6.87
N VAL A 225 10.47 -14.07 7.45
CA VAL A 225 10.05 -14.60 8.77
C VAL A 225 9.94 -16.13 8.72
N VAL A 226 9.26 -16.69 7.72
CA VAL A 226 9.08 -18.14 7.59
C VAL A 226 10.38 -18.85 7.26
N LYS A 227 11.25 -18.24 6.44
CA LYS A 227 12.60 -18.75 6.16
C LYS A 227 13.37 -18.96 7.46
N ILE A 228 13.42 -17.96 8.33
CA ILE A 228 14.16 -18.04 9.59
C ILE A 228 13.55 -19.09 10.52
N ALA A 229 12.21 -19.18 10.59
CA ALA A 229 11.53 -20.20 11.38
C ALA A 229 11.85 -21.63 10.90
N LEU A 230 11.91 -21.85 9.58
CA LEU A 230 12.32 -23.12 8.99
C LEU A 230 13.82 -23.41 9.19
N GLU A 231 14.69 -22.40 9.08
CA GLU A 231 16.12 -22.54 9.33
C GLU A 231 16.43 -22.90 10.80
N GLN A 232 15.66 -22.38 11.75
CA GLN A 232 15.73 -22.80 13.17
C GLN A 232 15.39 -24.28 13.37
N LEU A 233 14.64 -24.89 12.45
CA LEU A 233 14.35 -26.33 12.43
C LEU A 233 15.37 -27.14 11.60
N GLY A 234 16.40 -26.51 11.06
CA GLY A 234 17.48 -27.18 10.32
C GLY A 234 17.22 -27.37 8.81
N TYR A 235 16.23 -26.68 8.23
CA TYR A 235 16.05 -26.65 6.78
C TYR A 235 17.09 -25.75 6.08
N ASP A 236 17.42 -26.10 4.85
CA ASP A 236 18.15 -25.23 3.92
C ASP A 236 17.15 -24.50 3.02
N VAL A 237 16.83 -23.25 3.35
CA VAL A 237 15.71 -22.54 2.75
C VAL A 237 16.18 -21.59 1.65
N THR A 238 15.67 -21.79 0.44
CA THR A 238 15.81 -20.84 -0.67
C THR A 238 14.53 -20.05 -0.85
N VAL A 239 14.63 -18.74 -1.04
CA VAL A 239 13.50 -17.90 -1.48
C VAL A 239 13.77 -17.44 -2.90
N THR A 240 12.93 -17.87 -3.84
CA THR A 240 13.09 -17.58 -5.26
C THR A 240 12.09 -16.49 -5.68
N PRO A 241 12.56 -15.26 -5.96
CA PRO A 241 11.70 -14.16 -6.37
C PRO A 241 11.27 -14.29 -7.83
N VAL A 242 9.96 -14.32 -8.09
CA VAL A 242 9.37 -14.41 -9.44
C VAL A 242 8.07 -13.60 -9.53
N ASP A 243 7.60 -13.33 -10.76
CA ASP A 243 6.33 -12.66 -10.99
C ASP A 243 5.13 -13.53 -10.56
N VAL A 244 4.00 -12.90 -10.22
CA VAL A 244 2.78 -13.57 -9.70
C VAL A 244 2.36 -14.77 -10.54
N ALA A 245 2.30 -14.63 -11.87
CA ALA A 245 1.91 -15.71 -12.76
C ALA A 245 2.84 -16.93 -12.63
N VAL A 246 4.14 -16.68 -12.45
CA VAL A 246 5.17 -17.70 -12.27
C VAL A 246 5.07 -18.31 -10.87
N VAL A 247 4.73 -17.54 -9.82
CA VAL A 247 4.46 -18.10 -8.48
C VAL A 247 3.41 -19.21 -8.56
N PHE A 248 2.24 -18.91 -9.12
CA PHE A 248 1.16 -19.90 -9.22
C PHE A 248 1.54 -21.08 -10.12
N GLU A 249 2.22 -20.82 -11.25
CA GLU A 249 2.69 -21.89 -12.14
C GLU A 249 3.71 -22.82 -11.45
N SER A 250 4.66 -22.26 -10.71
CA SER A 250 5.70 -23.03 -10.01
C SER A 250 5.11 -23.92 -8.91
N ILE A 251 4.16 -23.41 -8.12
CA ILE A 251 3.51 -24.24 -7.09
C ILE A 251 2.65 -25.34 -7.73
N ALA A 252 1.91 -25.01 -8.80
CA ALA A 252 1.06 -25.96 -9.50
C ALA A 252 1.85 -27.10 -10.17
N ASN A 253 3.03 -26.80 -10.72
CA ASN A 253 3.91 -27.78 -11.33
C ASN A 253 4.80 -28.53 -10.33
N GLY A 254 4.88 -28.04 -9.08
CA GLY A 254 5.79 -28.55 -8.06
C GLY A 254 7.26 -28.16 -8.29
N ASP A 255 7.52 -27.12 -9.08
CA ASP A 255 8.86 -26.53 -9.26
C ASP A 255 9.30 -25.74 -8.03
N GLY A 256 8.34 -25.25 -7.23
CA GLY A 256 8.56 -24.67 -5.91
C GLY A 256 7.74 -25.38 -4.85
N ASP A 257 8.19 -25.37 -3.59
CA ASP A 257 7.53 -26.11 -2.51
C ASP A 257 6.32 -25.36 -1.94
N ALA A 258 6.46 -24.05 -1.68
CA ALA A 258 5.38 -23.25 -1.09
C ALA A 258 5.48 -21.76 -1.44
N THR A 259 4.37 -21.04 -1.30
CA THR A 259 4.29 -19.59 -1.37
C THR A 259 3.43 -19.03 -0.25
N LEU A 260 3.76 -17.81 0.20
CA LEU A 260 3.03 -17.06 1.22
C LEU A 260 2.37 -15.80 0.62
N ALA A 261 2.30 -15.72 -0.71
CA ALA A 261 2.01 -14.51 -1.47
C ALA A 261 0.64 -14.53 -2.18
N ALA A 262 -0.26 -15.44 -1.79
CA ALA A 262 -1.54 -15.62 -2.48
C ALA A 262 -2.63 -14.71 -1.91
N TRP A 263 -2.79 -13.50 -2.47
CA TRP A 263 -3.83 -12.55 -2.12
C TRP A 263 -5.21 -12.95 -2.68
N MET A 264 -6.19 -13.13 -1.80
CA MET A 264 -7.52 -13.66 -2.13
C MET A 264 -8.63 -12.90 -1.40
N PRO A 265 -9.86 -12.82 -1.97
CA PRO A 265 -10.35 -13.60 -3.11
C PRO A 265 -10.35 -12.87 -4.47
N ILE A 266 -9.87 -11.63 -4.56
CA ILE A 266 -9.93 -10.80 -5.77
C ILE A 266 -8.56 -10.72 -6.44
N THR A 267 -7.53 -10.29 -5.70
CA THR A 267 -6.25 -9.86 -6.28
C THR A 267 -5.60 -10.91 -7.16
N HIS A 268 -5.54 -12.18 -6.71
CA HIS A 268 -4.98 -13.28 -7.49
C HIS A 268 -6.04 -14.29 -7.97
N LYS A 269 -7.32 -13.92 -7.99
CA LYS A 269 -8.44 -14.83 -8.31
C LYS A 269 -8.23 -15.61 -9.61
N ASP A 270 -7.88 -14.92 -10.69
CA ASP A 270 -7.77 -15.53 -12.02
C ASP A 270 -6.61 -16.54 -12.08
N PHE A 271 -5.52 -16.30 -11.33
CA PHE A 271 -4.40 -17.25 -11.19
C PHE A 271 -4.77 -18.41 -10.27
N TYR A 272 -5.39 -18.14 -9.13
CA TYR A 272 -5.82 -19.15 -8.18
C TYR A 272 -6.81 -20.13 -8.82
N ASP A 273 -7.87 -19.63 -9.48
CA ASP A 273 -8.89 -20.46 -10.12
C ASP A 273 -8.33 -21.31 -11.26
N LYS A 274 -7.30 -20.81 -11.97
CA LYS A 274 -6.64 -21.56 -13.05
C LYS A 274 -5.93 -22.82 -12.54
N TYR A 275 -5.43 -22.79 -11.30
CA TYR A 275 -4.55 -23.82 -10.75
C TYR A 275 -5.11 -24.47 -9.46
N SER A 276 -6.35 -24.21 -9.06
CA SER A 276 -6.91 -24.55 -7.75
C SER A 276 -6.85 -26.03 -7.36
N ASP A 277 -6.83 -26.93 -8.33
CA ASP A 277 -6.74 -28.38 -8.11
C ASP A 277 -5.28 -28.92 -8.10
N GLN A 278 -4.29 -28.03 -8.23
CA GLN A 278 -2.87 -28.34 -8.45
C GLN A 278 -1.97 -27.94 -7.29
N PHE A 279 -2.55 -27.44 -6.19
CA PHE A 279 -1.85 -27.10 -4.96
C PHE A 279 -2.74 -27.34 -3.73
N ASP A 280 -2.11 -27.47 -2.58
CA ASP A 280 -2.78 -27.48 -1.29
C ASP A 280 -2.90 -26.03 -0.78
N ASP A 281 -4.12 -25.55 -0.57
CA ASP A 281 -4.40 -24.28 0.10
C ASP A 281 -4.42 -24.50 1.62
N LEU A 282 -3.40 -23.98 2.31
CA LEU A 282 -3.25 -24.11 3.77
C LEU A 282 -4.04 -23.04 4.55
N GLY A 283 -4.80 -22.20 3.85
CA GLY A 283 -5.62 -21.16 4.44
C GLY A 283 -4.90 -19.81 4.57
N ALA A 284 -5.55 -18.91 5.30
CA ALA A 284 -5.08 -17.55 5.51
C ALA A 284 -3.90 -17.53 6.48
N ASN A 285 -2.76 -16.98 6.03
CA ASN A 285 -1.68 -16.61 6.93
C ASN A 285 -1.85 -15.17 7.46
N LEU A 286 -2.56 -14.31 6.75
CA LEU A 286 -2.87 -12.95 7.18
C LEU A 286 -4.30 -12.59 6.80
N GLU A 287 -5.04 -12.03 7.75
CA GLU A 287 -6.39 -11.50 7.53
C GLU A 287 -6.41 -9.98 7.59
N GLY A 288 -7.34 -9.36 6.84
CA GLY A 288 -7.54 -7.91 6.88
C GLY A 288 -6.71 -7.14 5.86
N ALA A 289 -6.11 -7.85 4.90
CA ALA A 289 -5.51 -7.23 3.73
C ALA A 289 -6.57 -6.45 2.94
N LYS A 290 -6.14 -5.44 2.17
CA LYS A 290 -7.03 -4.63 1.35
C LYS A 290 -6.28 -4.05 0.17
N ILE A 291 -6.95 -3.90 -0.96
CA ILE A 291 -6.47 -3.13 -2.11
C ILE A 291 -7.51 -2.06 -2.49
N GLY A 292 -7.09 -1.04 -3.25
CA GLY A 292 -8.00 -0.02 -3.76
C GLY A 292 -7.30 1.21 -4.32
N LEU A 293 -8.08 2.17 -4.79
CA LEU A 293 -7.57 3.51 -5.06
C LEU A 293 -7.43 4.29 -3.75
N VAL A 294 -6.27 4.89 -3.56
CA VAL A 294 -5.92 5.64 -2.37
C VAL A 294 -5.53 7.05 -2.76
N VAL A 295 -6.00 8.00 -1.96
CA VAL A 295 -5.71 9.43 -2.11
C VAL A 295 -5.27 10.01 -0.76
N PRO A 296 -4.47 11.08 -0.76
CA PRO A 296 -4.26 11.88 0.43
C PRO A 296 -5.58 12.40 1.02
N SER A 297 -5.68 12.45 2.35
CA SER A 297 -6.90 12.90 3.04
C SER A 297 -7.24 14.37 2.82
N TYR A 298 -6.29 15.18 2.31
CA TYR A 298 -6.52 16.58 1.94
C TYR A 298 -7.25 16.76 0.60
N MET A 299 -7.48 15.69 -0.17
CA MET A 299 -8.34 15.72 -1.35
C MET A 299 -9.81 15.54 -0.91
N ASP A 300 -10.68 16.50 -1.23
CA ASP A 300 -12.10 16.52 -0.85
C ASP A 300 -12.96 15.60 -1.76
N ILE A 301 -12.56 14.33 -1.84
CA ILE A 301 -13.27 13.24 -2.54
C ILE A 301 -13.30 12.00 -1.65
N GLU A 302 -14.37 11.24 -1.66
CA GLU A 302 -14.56 10.06 -0.81
C GLU A 302 -14.79 8.79 -1.63
N SER A 303 -15.22 8.89 -2.89
CA SER A 303 -15.61 7.77 -3.75
C SER A 303 -14.88 7.80 -5.09
N ILE A 304 -14.71 6.63 -5.71
CA ILE A 304 -14.29 6.55 -7.12
C ILE A 304 -15.30 7.28 -8.04
N GLU A 305 -16.57 7.38 -7.62
CA GLU A 305 -17.61 8.13 -8.36
C GLU A 305 -17.49 9.65 -8.23
N ASP A 306 -16.67 10.17 -7.30
CA ASP A 306 -16.41 11.62 -7.18
C ASP A 306 -15.35 12.09 -8.18
N LEU A 307 -14.67 11.17 -8.85
CA LEU A 307 -13.76 11.48 -9.96
C LEU A 307 -14.56 11.83 -11.23
N GLU A 308 -13.93 12.59 -12.12
CA GLU A 308 -14.53 13.08 -13.35
C GLU A 308 -13.86 12.46 -14.58
N PRO A 309 -14.63 12.07 -15.61
CA PRO A 309 -14.07 11.46 -16.81
C PRO A 309 -13.23 12.47 -17.62
N ALA A 310 -12.21 11.98 -18.32
CA ALA A 310 -11.47 12.77 -19.30
C ALA A 310 -12.38 13.06 -20.51
N ASN A 311 -12.63 14.34 -20.78
CA ASN A 311 -13.47 14.81 -21.89
C ASN A 311 -12.94 14.42 -23.28
#